data_AF-A0AAN1WFE2-F1
#
_entry.id   AF-A0AAN1WFE2-F1
#
_cell.length_a   1.000
_cell.length_b   1.000
_cell.length_c   1.000
_cell.angle_alpha   90.00
_cell.angle_beta   90.00
_cell.angle_gamma   90.00
#
_symmetry.space_group_name_H-M   'P 1'
#
loop_
_entity.id
_entity.type
_entity.pdbx_description
1 polymer ?
#
loop_
_entity_poly.entity_id
_entity_poly.type
_entity_poly.pdbx_seq_one_letter_code
_entity_poly.pdbx_strand_id
1 'polypeptide(L)'
;MSKLLKLYDVRASTFYDAQARGECEHDKYSELRLQVRDKHALSYGSAGQRMLIELLKSEEISTTRYMMRKIMREEGLVSKQRRKKPYPKGGDTSLIAPNLLTSQFDVTSINRWWSGDITYVWTQQGWVYLAVVIDLMSRRVIAHEVSSSPNSQLTAAVFNRAFESRGQPQNVVFHSDQGCQYSSAEFQHCLKNKGVKQSMSRRGNCWDNAPTERFFGSYKSERMPKLGYENIDDALADINHYIDYYYNCVRPHTANNGLPPIEAEYHAVPTTMKVN
;
A
#
# COMPACT_ATOMS: atom_id res chain seq x y z
N MET A 1 52.62 12.32 28.20
CA MET A 1 51.73 12.88 27.14
C MET A 1 52.48 13.34 25.89
N SER A 2 53.46 14.27 25.98
CA SER A 2 54.23 14.79 24.82
C SER A 2 54.91 13.72 23.94
N LYS A 3 55.53 12.68 24.54
CA LYS A 3 56.14 11.55 23.80
C LYS A 3 55.11 10.72 23.01
N LEU A 4 53.89 10.60 23.53
CA LEU A 4 52.81 9.84 22.92
C LEU A 4 52.24 10.58 21.71
N LEU A 5 52.04 11.89 21.83
CA LEU A 5 51.55 12.74 20.74
C LEU A 5 52.52 12.82 19.56
N LYS A 6 53.84 12.83 19.82
CA LYS A 6 54.87 12.73 18.77
C LYS A 6 54.91 11.38 18.06
N LEU A 7 54.58 10.29 18.76
CA LEU A 7 54.56 8.95 18.18
C LEU A 7 53.42 8.79 17.15
N TYR A 8 52.28 9.46 17.39
CA TYR A 8 51.08 9.42 16.55
C TYR A 8 50.94 10.62 15.60
N ASP A 9 51.95 11.50 15.52
CA ASP A 9 51.94 12.73 14.72
C ASP A 9 50.73 13.66 14.97
N VAL A 10 50.24 13.68 16.22
CA VAL A 10 49.12 14.54 16.63
C VAL A 10 49.67 15.80 17.29
N ARG A 11 49.25 16.97 16.80
CA ARG A 11 49.60 18.25 17.44
C ARG A 11 48.94 18.35 18.81
N ALA A 12 49.69 18.84 19.80
CA ALA A 12 49.19 18.97 21.17
C ALA A 12 47.95 19.88 21.28
N SER A 13 47.86 20.93 20.45
CA SER A 13 46.67 21.78 20.35
C SER A 13 45.44 21.00 19.92
N THR A 14 45.58 20.09 18.94
CA THR A 14 44.48 19.23 18.47
C THR A 14 43.99 18.29 19.56
N PHE A 15 44.91 17.72 20.34
CA PHE A 15 44.58 16.81 21.44
C PHE A 15 43.83 17.52 22.57
N TYR A 16 44.35 18.67 23.03
CA TYR A 16 43.69 19.43 24.10
C TYR A 16 42.40 20.09 23.64
N ASP A 17 42.29 20.50 22.37
CA ASP A 17 41.03 20.97 21.79
C ASP A 17 39.98 19.86 21.77
N ALA A 18 40.32 18.64 21.35
CA ALA A 18 39.40 17.50 21.35
C ALA A 18 38.99 17.07 22.78
N GLN A 19 39.95 17.13 23.71
CA GLN A 19 39.71 16.85 25.13
C GLN A 19 38.84 17.93 25.79
N ALA A 20 39.07 19.22 25.46
CA ALA A 20 38.29 20.35 25.98
C ALA A 20 36.90 20.44 25.35
N ARG A 21 36.75 20.00 24.10
CA ARG A 21 35.44 19.84 23.44
C ARG A 21 34.61 18.73 24.04
N GLY A 22 35.21 17.81 24.80
CA GLY A 22 34.51 16.65 25.34
C GLY A 22 33.81 15.88 24.23
N GLU A 23 34.52 15.59 23.13
CA GLU A 23 33.96 14.93 21.94
C GLU A 23 33.49 13.49 22.27
N CYS A 24 32.32 13.39 22.89
CA CYS A 24 31.35 12.39 22.46
C CYS A 24 31.03 12.79 21.02
N GLU A 25 31.26 11.92 20.03
CA GLU A 25 30.77 12.15 18.67
C GLU A 25 29.25 12.36 18.73
N HIS A 26 28.83 13.62 18.86
CA HIS A 26 27.42 13.95 18.89
C HIS A 26 26.92 13.80 17.46
N ASP A 27 26.34 12.64 17.17
CA ASP A 27 25.72 12.39 15.89
C ASP A 27 24.59 13.41 15.69
N LYS A 28 24.87 14.40 14.85
CA LYS A 28 23.94 15.47 14.45
C LYS A 28 22.62 14.90 13.89
N TYR A 29 22.62 13.65 13.42
CA TYR A 29 21.46 12.98 12.83
C TYR A 29 20.86 11.89 13.72
N SER A 30 21.25 11.80 14.99
CA SER A 30 20.75 10.79 15.94
C SER A 30 19.21 10.73 15.99
N GLU A 31 18.55 11.87 16.14
CA GLU A 31 17.09 11.96 16.13
C GLU A 31 16.49 11.49 14.79
N LEU A 32 17.07 11.94 13.68
CA LEU A 32 16.62 11.54 12.34
C LEU A 32 16.80 10.02 12.12
N ARG A 33 17.85 9.41 12.67
CA ARG A 33 18.06 7.95 12.58
C ARG A 33 16.97 7.19 13.34
N LEU A 34 16.59 7.65 14.53
CA LEU A 34 15.50 7.04 15.30
C LEU A 34 14.20 7.09 14.50
N GLN A 35 13.85 8.26 13.98
CA GLN A 35 12.65 8.43 13.14
C GLN A 35 12.70 7.54 11.89
N VAL A 36 13.84 7.46 11.21
CA VAL A 36 14.01 6.58 10.04
C VAL A 36 13.82 5.11 10.42
N ARG A 37 14.37 4.67 11.55
CA ARG A 37 14.19 3.29 12.05
C ARG A 37 12.74 3.01 12.39
N ASP A 38 12.05 3.94 13.03
CA ASP A 38 10.64 3.80 13.40
C ASP A 38 9.75 3.73 12.17
N LYS A 39 9.95 4.62 11.18
CA LYS A 39 9.22 4.55 9.90
C LYS A 39 9.55 3.30 9.09
N HIS A 40 10.79 2.83 9.15
CA HIS A 40 11.17 1.57 8.52
C HIS A 40 10.50 0.37 9.20
N ALA A 41 10.46 0.35 10.54
CA ALA A 41 9.77 -0.69 11.32
C ALA A 41 8.25 -0.67 11.09
N LEU A 42 7.64 0.51 11.04
CA LEU A 42 6.22 0.72 10.70
C LEU A 42 5.86 0.11 9.34
N SER A 43 6.80 0.14 8.38
CA SER A 43 6.64 -0.49 7.06
C SER A 43 6.97 -1.99 7.02
N TYR A 44 7.21 -2.64 8.17
CA TYR A 44 7.71 -4.02 8.26
C TYR A 44 9.04 -4.25 7.51
N GLY A 45 9.84 -3.18 7.42
CA GLY A 45 11.13 -3.16 6.72
C GLY A 45 11.02 -3.16 5.20
N SER A 46 9.89 -2.72 4.65
CA SER A 46 9.67 -2.64 3.22
C SER A 46 9.97 -1.26 2.63
N ALA A 47 9.85 -0.20 3.43
CA ALA A 47 10.04 1.18 2.98
C ALA A 47 11.48 1.41 2.50
N GLY A 48 11.62 1.77 1.23
CA GLY A 48 12.88 2.28 0.69
C GLY A 48 13.00 3.79 0.86
N GLN A 49 14.14 4.34 0.43
CA GLN A 49 14.48 5.77 0.55
C GLN A 49 13.34 6.74 0.15
N ARG A 50 12.57 6.43 -0.90
CA ARG A 50 11.48 7.32 -1.38
C ARG A 50 10.30 7.33 -0.42
N MET A 51 9.89 6.15 0.04
CA MET A 51 8.75 6.00 0.95
C MET A 51 9.07 6.59 2.32
N LEU A 52 10.29 6.39 2.82
CA LEU A 52 10.73 6.98 4.09
C LEU A 52 10.73 8.52 4.04
N ILE A 53 11.13 9.13 2.92
CA ILE A 53 11.06 10.59 2.76
C ILE A 53 9.60 11.08 2.84
N GLU A 54 8.67 10.42 2.13
CA GLU A 54 7.26 10.81 2.20
C GLU A 54 6.64 10.59 3.60
N LEU A 55 7.01 9.50 4.28
CA LEU A 55 6.58 9.21 5.65
C LEU A 55 7.11 10.22 6.69
N LEU A 56 8.28 10.81 6.46
CA LEU A 56 8.82 11.87 7.31
C LEU A 56 8.23 13.23 6.96
N LYS A 57 7.86 13.43 5.69
CA LYS A 57 7.25 14.68 5.23
C LYS A 57 5.89 14.94 5.89
N SER A 58 5.12 13.89 6.22
CA SER A 58 3.88 14.03 7.00
C SER A 58 4.11 14.53 8.44
N GLU A 59 5.35 14.48 8.92
CA GLU A 59 5.78 15.03 10.22
C GLU A 59 6.61 16.30 10.05
N GLU A 60 6.47 16.97 8.90
CA GLU A 60 7.19 18.22 8.55
C GLU A 60 8.73 18.08 8.49
N ILE A 61 9.23 16.85 8.46
CA ILE A 61 10.67 16.55 8.37
C ILE A 61 11.07 16.36 6.91
N SER A 62 11.76 17.35 6.36
CA SER A 62 12.26 17.30 4.98
C SER A 62 13.67 16.73 4.91
N THR A 63 13.87 15.70 4.08
CA THR A 63 15.18 15.09 3.86
C THR A 63 15.47 14.83 2.39
N THR A 64 16.76 14.84 2.02
CA THR A 64 17.18 14.54 0.66
C THR A 64 17.34 13.04 0.44
N ARG A 65 17.18 12.59 -0.82
CA ARG A 65 17.46 11.20 -1.20
C ARG A 65 18.89 10.75 -0.89
N TYR A 66 19.85 11.67 -0.94
CA TYR A 66 21.23 11.37 -0.57
C TYR A 66 21.35 11.07 0.92
N MET A 67 20.79 11.94 1.77
CA MET A 67 20.84 11.76 3.23
C MET A 67 20.12 10.49 3.66
N MET A 68 18.91 10.25 3.15
CA MET A 68 18.15 9.05 3.47
C MET A 68 18.92 7.77 3.11
N ARG A 69 19.56 7.72 1.94
CA ARG A 69 20.39 6.58 1.53
C ARG A 69 21.60 6.39 2.46
N LYS A 70 22.25 7.49 2.86
CA LYS A 70 23.38 7.45 3.78
C LYS A 70 22.96 6.84 5.12
N ILE A 71 21.87 7.35 5.71
CA ILE A 71 21.32 6.86 6.98
C ILE A 71 20.92 5.39 6.86
N MET A 72 20.13 5.01 5.85
CA MET A 72 19.73 3.61 5.65
C MET A 72 20.94 2.67 5.57
N ARG A 73 22.01 3.07 4.88
CA ARG A 73 23.23 2.26 4.76
C ARG A 73 23.97 2.12 6.10
N GLU A 74 24.10 3.21 6.84
CA GLU A 74 24.79 3.23 8.13
C GLU A 74 24.01 2.47 9.22
N GLU A 75 22.68 2.49 9.16
CA GLU A 75 21.78 1.73 10.03
C GLU A 75 21.52 0.28 9.56
N GLY A 76 22.09 -0.14 8.43
CA GLY A 76 21.88 -1.48 7.87
C GLY A 76 20.45 -1.76 7.38
N LEU A 77 19.66 -0.73 7.07
CA LEU A 77 18.29 -0.84 6.60
C LEU A 77 18.23 -1.15 5.11
N VAL A 78 17.56 -2.25 4.75
CA VAL A 78 17.42 -2.72 3.35
C VAL A 78 15.95 -2.93 3.02
N SER A 79 15.49 -2.26 1.97
CA SER A 79 14.13 -2.43 1.46
C SER A 79 13.93 -3.79 0.81
N LYS A 80 12.86 -4.48 1.22
CA LYS A 80 12.44 -5.79 0.69
C LYS A 80 11.53 -5.71 -0.55
N GLN A 81 11.41 -4.54 -1.20
CA GLN A 81 10.50 -4.37 -2.34
C GLN A 81 10.81 -5.34 -3.50
N ARG A 82 9.76 -5.94 -4.06
CA ARG A 82 9.88 -6.85 -5.22
C ARG A 82 10.35 -6.10 -6.47
N ARG A 83 11.25 -6.73 -7.25
CA ARG A 83 11.55 -6.30 -8.62
C ARG A 83 10.35 -6.59 -9.53
N LYS A 84 10.00 -5.62 -10.39
CA LYS A 84 8.92 -5.80 -11.39
C LYS A 84 9.29 -6.91 -12.38
N LYS A 85 8.41 -7.87 -12.60
CA LYS A 85 8.49 -8.79 -13.75
C LYS A 85 7.72 -8.19 -14.93
N PRO A 86 8.18 -8.37 -16.18
CA PRO A 86 7.42 -7.97 -17.35
C PRO A 86 6.12 -8.80 -17.45
N TYR A 87 5.04 -8.15 -17.88
CA TYR A 87 3.73 -8.78 -18.03
C TYR A 87 3.50 -9.23 -19.49
N PRO A 88 2.82 -10.37 -19.71
CA PRO A 88 2.35 -10.74 -21.04
C PRO A 88 1.30 -9.73 -21.57
N LYS A 89 1.25 -9.53 -22.89
CA LYS A 89 0.33 -8.58 -23.54
C LYS A 89 -0.89 -9.31 -24.13
N GLY A 90 -2.08 -8.96 -23.64
CA GLY A 90 -3.33 -8.97 -24.40
C GLY A 90 -4.16 -10.25 -24.44
N GLY A 91 -5.41 -10.07 -24.83
CA GLY A 91 -6.46 -11.07 -25.07
C GLY A 91 -7.83 -10.39 -25.26
N ASP A 92 -8.89 -11.17 -25.41
CA ASP A 92 -10.19 -10.72 -25.93
C ASP A 92 -11.01 -9.87 -24.93
N THR A 93 -11.92 -9.05 -25.44
CA THR A 93 -12.91 -8.32 -24.62
C THR A 93 -13.90 -9.28 -23.97
N SER A 94 -14.33 -8.99 -22.75
CA SER A 94 -15.33 -9.81 -22.05
C SER A 94 -16.66 -9.80 -22.81
N LEU A 95 -17.28 -10.97 -22.94
CA LEU A 95 -18.63 -11.12 -23.50
C LEU A 95 -19.72 -10.70 -22.50
N ILE A 96 -19.37 -10.62 -21.20
CA ILE A 96 -20.32 -10.41 -20.10
C ILE A 96 -20.52 -8.92 -19.83
N ALA A 97 -19.42 -8.15 -19.81
CA ALA A 97 -19.49 -6.71 -19.63
C ALA A 97 -18.37 -6.03 -20.43
N PRO A 98 -18.65 -4.88 -21.06
CA PRO A 98 -17.61 -4.14 -21.77
C PRO A 98 -16.52 -3.62 -20.81
N ASN A 99 -15.31 -3.43 -21.34
CA ASN A 99 -14.27 -2.69 -20.64
C ASN A 99 -14.56 -1.19 -20.76
N LEU A 100 -15.19 -0.62 -19.74
CA LEU A 100 -15.55 0.79 -19.66
C LEU A 100 -14.38 1.65 -19.14
N LEU A 101 -13.47 1.06 -18.37
CA LEU A 101 -12.35 1.77 -17.74
C LEU A 101 -11.23 2.04 -18.75
N THR A 102 -10.97 1.10 -19.66
CA THR A 102 -9.96 1.21 -20.73
C THR A 102 -8.59 1.66 -20.23
N SER A 103 -8.17 1.17 -19.04
CA SER A 103 -6.93 1.57 -18.38
C SER A 103 -6.82 3.07 -18.02
N GLN A 104 -7.93 3.81 -17.99
CA GLN A 104 -7.98 5.21 -17.54
C GLN A 104 -8.32 5.27 -16.04
N PHE A 105 -7.29 5.45 -15.22
CA PHE A 105 -7.43 5.43 -13.75
C PHE A 105 -7.49 6.81 -13.10
N ASP A 106 -7.60 7.87 -13.91
CA ASP A 106 -7.66 9.26 -13.44
C ASP A 106 -9.12 9.64 -13.15
N VAL A 107 -9.62 9.10 -12.05
CA VAL A 107 -10.99 9.28 -11.59
C VAL A 107 -11.03 10.45 -10.63
N THR A 108 -11.89 11.44 -10.88
CA THR A 108 -11.89 12.71 -10.14
C THR A 108 -12.89 12.77 -8.97
N SER A 109 -13.64 11.70 -8.70
CA SER A 109 -14.66 11.69 -7.65
C SER A 109 -14.74 10.34 -6.95
N ILE A 110 -14.93 10.37 -5.62
CA ILE A 110 -15.22 9.17 -4.81
C ILE A 110 -16.45 8.43 -5.33
N ASN A 111 -16.50 7.13 -5.09
CA ASN A 111 -17.65 6.27 -5.34
C ASN A 111 -18.15 6.27 -6.80
N ARG A 112 -17.31 6.66 -7.76
CA ARG A 112 -17.64 6.54 -9.19
C ARG A 112 -17.13 5.26 -9.79
N TRP A 113 -15.92 4.87 -9.44
CA TRP A 113 -15.27 3.69 -9.96
C TRP A 113 -14.65 2.89 -8.83
N TRP A 114 -15.17 1.70 -8.64
CA TRP A 114 -14.58 0.70 -7.76
C TRP A 114 -13.90 -0.36 -8.58
N SER A 115 -12.85 -0.94 -8.02
CA SER A 115 -12.18 -2.08 -8.59
C SER A 115 -12.12 -3.22 -7.58
N GLY A 116 -12.34 -4.45 -8.03
CA GLY A 116 -12.25 -5.63 -7.18
C GLY A 116 -11.49 -6.77 -7.83
N ASP A 117 -10.77 -7.52 -7.00
CA ASP A 117 -10.02 -8.71 -7.39
C ASP A 117 -9.76 -9.60 -6.16
N ILE A 118 -9.32 -10.83 -6.39
CA ILE A 118 -9.01 -11.82 -5.37
C ILE A 118 -7.53 -12.20 -5.46
N THR A 119 -6.88 -12.39 -4.32
CA THR A 119 -5.55 -12.97 -4.27
C THR A 119 -5.46 -14.12 -3.28
N TYR A 120 -4.60 -15.09 -3.58
CA TYR A 120 -4.27 -16.17 -2.65
C TYR A 120 -3.31 -15.70 -1.56
N VAL A 121 -3.49 -16.24 -0.35
CA VAL A 121 -2.66 -16.03 0.84
C VAL A 121 -2.33 -17.39 1.43
N TRP A 122 -1.04 -17.64 1.70
CA TRP A 122 -0.59 -18.90 2.27
C TRP A 122 -0.74 -18.88 3.79
N THR A 123 -1.33 -19.95 4.33
CA THR A 123 -1.30 -20.28 5.75
C THR A 123 -0.76 -21.70 5.91
N GLN A 124 -0.31 -22.08 7.10
CA GLN A 124 0.13 -23.46 7.36
C GLN A 124 -1.04 -24.47 7.34
N GLN A 125 -2.29 -23.98 7.33
CA GLN A 125 -3.51 -24.78 7.16
C GLN A 125 -3.95 -24.87 5.68
N GLY A 126 -3.25 -24.20 4.76
CA GLY A 126 -3.55 -24.18 3.33
C GLY A 126 -3.77 -22.77 2.76
N TRP A 127 -4.21 -22.73 1.50
CA TRP A 127 -4.53 -21.48 0.82
C TRP A 127 -5.83 -20.87 1.34
N VAL A 128 -5.79 -19.58 1.64
CA VAL A 128 -6.99 -18.74 1.79
C VAL A 128 -6.98 -17.65 0.74
N TYR A 129 -8.11 -16.98 0.57
CA TYR A 129 -8.38 -16.05 -0.52
C TYR A 129 -8.83 -14.72 0.05
N LEU A 130 -8.06 -13.67 -0.24
CA LEU A 130 -8.35 -12.29 0.13
C LEU A 130 -9.00 -11.60 -1.06
N ALA A 131 -10.27 -11.21 -0.93
CA ALA A 131 -10.96 -10.34 -1.87
C ALA A 131 -10.94 -8.90 -1.35
N VAL A 132 -10.78 -7.93 -2.24
CA VAL A 132 -10.81 -6.50 -1.89
C VAL A 132 -11.69 -5.72 -2.85
N VAL A 133 -12.22 -4.60 -2.36
CA VAL A 133 -12.81 -3.55 -3.18
C VAL A 133 -12.06 -2.25 -2.91
N ILE A 134 -11.60 -1.60 -3.98
CA ILE A 134 -10.79 -0.38 -3.95
C ILE A 134 -11.53 0.75 -4.65
N ASP A 135 -11.64 1.91 -4.01
CA ASP A 135 -12.04 3.15 -4.67
C ASP A 135 -10.88 3.67 -5.53
N LEU A 136 -11.11 3.80 -6.84
CA LEU A 136 -10.04 4.13 -7.77
C LEU A 136 -9.56 5.58 -7.68
N MET A 137 -10.35 6.50 -7.14
CA MET A 137 -9.91 7.88 -7.00
C MET A 137 -8.82 7.98 -5.92
N SER A 138 -9.13 7.55 -4.70
CA SER A 138 -8.22 7.69 -3.55
C SER A 138 -7.27 6.50 -3.38
N ARG A 139 -7.45 5.42 -4.14
CA ARG A 139 -6.78 4.12 -3.94
C ARG A 139 -7.09 3.48 -2.58
N ARG A 140 -8.16 3.91 -1.92
CA ARG A 140 -8.58 3.37 -0.62
C ARG A 140 -9.17 1.99 -0.80
N VAL A 141 -8.72 1.01 -0.02
CA VAL A 141 -9.44 -0.26 0.13
C VAL A 141 -10.65 0.04 1.01
N ILE A 142 -11.84 -0.08 0.44
CA ILE A 142 -13.10 0.29 1.11
C ILE A 142 -13.76 -0.91 1.81
N ALA A 143 -13.44 -2.12 1.36
CA ALA A 143 -13.75 -3.36 2.05
C ALA A 143 -12.79 -4.46 1.61
N HIS A 144 -12.58 -5.41 2.50
CA HIS A 144 -11.89 -6.67 2.22
C HIS A 144 -12.54 -7.82 2.98
N GLU A 145 -12.32 -9.02 2.49
CA GLU A 145 -12.81 -10.25 3.10
C GLU A 145 -11.89 -11.43 2.80
N VAL A 146 -11.76 -12.35 3.74
CA VAL A 146 -10.93 -13.55 3.60
C VAL A 146 -11.82 -14.78 3.71
N SER A 147 -11.63 -15.75 2.81
CA SER A 147 -12.34 -17.02 2.81
C SER A 147 -11.40 -18.17 2.48
N SER A 148 -11.74 -19.38 2.90
CA SER A 148 -11.08 -20.62 2.48
C SER A 148 -11.42 -21.04 1.05
N SER A 149 -12.34 -20.35 0.37
CA SER A 149 -12.76 -20.66 -1.01
C SER A 149 -12.87 -19.40 -1.88
N PRO A 150 -12.36 -19.40 -3.13
CA PRO A 150 -12.48 -18.27 -4.05
C PRO A 150 -13.78 -18.40 -4.84
N ASN A 151 -14.92 -18.17 -4.18
CA ASN A 151 -16.24 -18.33 -4.77
C ASN A 151 -16.95 -16.98 -4.95
N SER A 152 -18.11 -17.01 -5.62
CA SER A 152 -18.93 -15.82 -5.85
C SER A 152 -19.53 -15.26 -4.56
N GLN A 153 -19.69 -16.08 -3.52
CA GLN A 153 -20.13 -15.63 -2.21
C GLN A 153 -19.10 -14.68 -1.60
N LEU A 154 -17.80 -14.99 -1.71
CA LEU A 154 -16.72 -14.10 -1.25
C LEU A 154 -16.74 -12.76 -1.98
N THR A 155 -16.87 -12.75 -3.31
CA THR A 155 -16.88 -11.50 -4.09
C THR A 155 -18.15 -10.68 -3.83
N ALA A 156 -19.30 -11.33 -3.68
CA ALA A 156 -20.55 -10.66 -3.34
C ALA A 156 -20.52 -10.09 -1.92
N ALA A 157 -19.96 -10.82 -0.95
CA ALA A 157 -19.87 -10.38 0.45
C ALA A 157 -18.98 -9.14 0.60
N VAL A 158 -17.77 -9.15 0.01
CA VAL A 158 -16.88 -7.98 0.08
C VAL A 158 -17.48 -6.76 -0.64
N PHE A 159 -18.17 -6.97 -1.76
CA PHE A 159 -18.87 -5.90 -2.47
C PHE A 159 -20.04 -5.34 -1.65
N ASN A 160 -20.84 -6.18 -1.00
CA ASN A 160 -21.93 -5.73 -0.13
C ASN A 160 -21.39 -4.90 1.04
N ARG A 161 -20.32 -5.37 1.70
CA ARG A 161 -19.64 -4.64 2.77
C ARG A 161 -19.16 -3.26 2.29
N ALA A 162 -18.55 -3.18 1.10
CA ALA A 162 -18.15 -1.92 0.49
C ALA A 162 -19.34 -1.00 0.17
N PHE A 163 -20.43 -1.55 -0.36
CA PHE A 163 -21.60 -0.79 -0.72
C PHE A 163 -22.30 -0.20 0.50
N GLU A 164 -22.45 -0.99 1.56
CA GLU A 164 -23.04 -0.56 2.82
C GLU A 164 -22.15 0.45 3.55
N SER A 165 -20.84 0.21 3.63
CA SER A 165 -19.90 1.13 4.31
C SER A 165 -19.82 2.50 3.65
N ARG A 166 -20.20 2.61 2.37
CA ARG A 166 -20.25 3.85 1.59
C ARG A 166 -21.62 4.51 1.55
N GLY A 167 -22.60 4.02 2.30
CA GLY A 167 -23.94 4.61 2.33
C GLY A 167 -24.72 4.41 1.02
N GLN A 168 -24.50 3.29 0.33
CA GLN A 168 -25.24 2.89 -0.86
C GLN A 168 -25.19 3.91 -2.02
N PRO A 169 -23.99 4.27 -2.50
CA PRO A 169 -23.83 5.30 -3.52
C PRO A 169 -24.48 4.90 -4.85
N GLN A 170 -24.97 5.91 -5.58
CA GLN A 170 -25.57 5.73 -6.89
C GLN A 170 -24.54 5.91 -8.01
N ASN A 171 -24.83 5.32 -9.18
CA ASN A 171 -24.02 5.48 -10.40
C ASN A 171 -22.56 5.02 -10.24
N VAL A 172 -22.33 4.00 -9.44
CA VAL A 172 -21.03 3.33 -9.29
C VAL A 172 -20.80 2.40 -10.47
N VAL A 173 -19.57 2.39 -10.99
CA VAL A 173 -19.08 1.36 -11.89
C VAL A 173 -18.14 0.44 -11.12
N PHE A 174 -18.41 -0.87 -11.13
CA PHE A 174 -17.55 -1.88 -10.55
C PHE A 174 -16.72 -2.55 -11.65
N HIS A 175 -15.40 -2.39 -11.59
CA HIS A 175 -14.44 -2.94 -12.54
C HIS A 175 -13.72 -4.16 -11.96
N SER A 176 -13.69 -5.27 -12.69
CA SER A 176 -12.95 -6.48 -12.29
C SER A 176 -12.22 -7.10 -13.47
N ASP A 177 -11.43 -8.13 -13.20
CA ASP A 177 -10.96 -9.03 -14.24
C ASP A 177 -12.09 -9.97 -14.75
N GLN A 178 -11.74 -10.88 -15.67
CA GLN A 178 -12.64 -11.92 -16.19
C GLN A 178 -12.69 -13.20 -15.36
N GLY A 179 -12.39 -13.14 -14.06
CA GLY A 179 -12.49 -14.29 -13.16
C GLY A 179 -13.89 -14.90 -13.12
N CYS A 180 -13.97 -16.22 -12.92
CA CYS A 180 -15.25 -16.96 -12.89
C CYS A 180 -16.21 -16.45 -11.80
N GLN A 181 -15.66 -15.92 -10.70
CA GLN A 181 -16.41 -15.34 -9.58
C GLN A 181 -17.14 -14.06 -10.02
N TYR A 182 -16.44 -13.16 -10.71
CA TYR A 182 -16.99 -11.89 -11.19
C TYR A 182 -17.89 -12.04 -12.42
N SER A 183 -17.69 -13.09 -13.21
CA SER A 183 -18.56 -13.44 -14.35
C SER A 183 -19.81 -14.23 -13.94
N SER A 184 -19.92 -14.67 -12.69
CA SER A 184 -21.05 -15.48 -12.23
C SER A 184 -22.39 -14.73 -12.24
N ALA A 185 -23.48 -15.46 -12.46
CA ALA A 185 -24.83 -14.90 -12.40
C ALA A 185 -25.17 -14.31 -11.02
N GLU A 186 -24.68 -14.95 -9.95
CA GLU A 186 -24.83 -14.48 -8.56
C GLU A 186 -24.23 -13.08 -8.38
N PHE A 187 -22.98 -12.87 -8.82
CA PHE A 187 -22.32 -11.57 -8.71
C PHE A 187 -22.98 -10.51 -9.61
N GLN A 188 -23.33 -10.87 -10.85
CA GLN A 188 -24.05 -10.00 -11.76
C GLN A 188 -25.39 -9.53 -11.17
N HIS A 189 -26.15 -10.44 -10.56
CA HIS A 189 -27.42 -10.12 -9.90
C HIS A 189 -27.20 -9.22 -8.68
N CYS A 190 -26.16 -9.47 -7.90
CA CYS A 190 -25.78 -8.64 -6.76
C CYS A 190 -25.54 -7.17 -7.16
N LEU A 191 -24.77 -6.94 -8.24
CA LEU A 191 -24.53 -5.59 -8.78
C LEU A 191 -25.82 -4.96 -9.31
N LYS A 192 -26.59 -5.71 -10.11
CA LYS A 192 -27.81 -5.22 -10.76
C LYS A 192 -28.86 -4.76 -9.74
N ASN A 193 -29.05 -5.51 -8.65
CA ASN A 193 -30.01 -5.18 -7.60
C ASN A 193 -29.65 -3.89 -6.84
N LYS A 194 -28.39 -3.45 -6.92
CA LYS A 194 -27.88 -2.23 -6.30
C LYS A 194 -27.66 -1.08 -7.29
N GLY A 195 -28.09 -1.26 -8.54
CA GLY A 195 -27.92 -0.24 -9.58
C GLY A 195 -26.45 0.02 -9.96
N VAL A 196 -25.56 -0.92 -9.68
CA VAL A 196 -24.12 -0.80 -9.98
C VAL A 196 -23.84 -1.34 -11.38
N LYS A 197 -23.13 -0.56 -12.21
CA LYS A 197 -22.77 -0.97 -13.56
C LYS A 197 -21.51 -1.82 -13.52
N GLN A 198 -21.55 -3.01 -14.11
CA GLN A 198 -20.36 -3.85 -14.23
C GLN A 198 -19.47 -3.41 -15.39
N SER A 199 -18.17 -3.46 -15.18
CA SER A 199 -17.13 -3.36 -16.19
C SER A 199 -16.13 -4.50 -15.99
N MET A 200 -15.65 -5.11 -17.07
CA MET A 200 -14.64 -6.17 -16.97
C MET A 200 -13.47 -5.90 -17.91
N SER A 201 -12.25 -6.21 -17.46
CA SER A 201 -11.04 -6.07 -18.26
C SER A 201 -11.05 -6.97 -19.50
N ARG A 202 -10.09 -6.77 -20.40
CA ARG A 202 -9.79 -7.76 -21.44
C ARG A 202 -9.06 -8.97 -20.84
N ARG A 203 -9.34 -10.16 -21.34
CA ARG A 203 -8.66 -11.39 -20.91
C ARG A 203 -7.16 -11.22 -21.14
N GLY A 204 -6.34 -11.61 -20.17
CA GLY A 204 -4.88 -11.49 -20.31
C GLY A 204 -4.34 -10.05 -20.34
N ASN A 205 -5.15 -9.04 -20.02
CA ASN A 205 -4.72 -7.64 -19.93
C ASN A 205 -4.67 -7.16 -18.47
N CYS A 206 -3.51 -7.34 -17.83
CA CYS A 206 -3.25 -6.86 -16.46
C CYS A 206 -3.33 -5.33 -16.30
N TRP A 207 -3.18 -4.58 -17.41
CA TRP A 207 -3.19 -3.11 -17.35
C TRP A 207 -4.54 -2.54 -16.94
N ASP A 208 -5.64 -3.23 -17.26
CA ASP A 208 -6.99 -2.78 -16.97
C ASP A 208 -7.34 -2.87 -15.47
N ASN A 209 -6.64 -3.71 -14.70
CA ASN A 209 -6.83 -3.85 -13.25
C ASN A 209 -5.59 -3.42 -12.42
N ALA A 210 -4.71 -2.61 -13.02
CA ALA A 210 -3.40 -2.28 -12.46
C ALA A 210 -3.40 -1.71 -11.02
N PRO A 211 -4.37 -0.87 -10.58
CA PRO A 211 -4.42 -0.38 -9.20
C PRO A 211 -4.56 -1.50 -8.17
N THR A 212 -5.42 -2.47 -8.45
CA THR A 212 -5.72 -3.59 -7.54
C THR A 212 -4.59 -4.62 -7.56
N GLU A 213 -4.02 -4.91 -8.73
CA GLU A 213 -2.79 -5.71 -8.81
C GLU A 213 -1.64 -5.07 -8.03
N ARG A 214 -1.49 -3.74 -8.11
CA ARG A 214 -0.47 -3.00 -7.38
C ARG A 214 -0.70 -3.06 -5.87
N PHE A 215 -1.95 -3.02 -5.41
CA PHE A 215 -2.29 -3.28 -4.01
C PHE A 215 -1.79 -4.66 -3.57
N PHE A 216 -2.17 -5.73 -4.27
CA PHE A 216 -1.75 -7.08 -3.90
C PHE A 216 -0.24 -7.29 -3.96
N GLY A 217 0.43 -6.68 -4.96
CA GLY A 217 1.89 -6.68 -5.04
C GLY A 217 2.54 -6.00 -3.84
N SER A 218 1.97 -4.89 -3.37
CA SER A 218 2.40 -4.19 -2.16
C SER A 218 2.18 -5.06 -0.93
N TYR A 219 0.95 -5.53 -0.68
CA TYR A 219 0.63 -6.41 0.44
C TYR A 219 1.56 -7.63 0.55
N LYS A 220 1.74 -8.37 -0.55
CA LYS A 220 2.58 -9.58 -0.57
C LYS A 220 4.07 -9.33 -0.41
N SER A 221 4.55 -8.10 -0.64
CA SER A 221 5.97 -7.76 -0.50
C SER A 221 6.28 -7.00 0.77
N GLU A 222 5.33 -6.21 1.25
CA GLU A 222 5.49 -5.35 2.42
C GLU A 222 5.09 -6.05 3.71
N ARG A 223 4.07 -6.92 3.65
CA ARG A 223 3.44 -7.47 4.86
C ARG A 223 3.52 -8.99 4.98
N MET A 224 3.13 -9.70 3.92
CA MET A 224 2.95 -11.15 3.98
C MET A 224 4.25 -11.86 4.41
N PRO A 225 4.24 -12.68 5.48
CA PRO A 225 5.40 -13.43 5.91
C PRO A 225 5.91 -14.37 4.82
N LYS A 226 7.24 -14.58 4.75
CA LYS A 226 7.85 -15.45 3.73
C LYS A 226 7.36 -16.90 3.81
N LEU A 227 7.08 -17.38 5.02
CA LEU A 227 6.59 -18.74 5.29
C LEU A 227 5.06 -18.80 5.35
N GLY A 228 4.35 -17.69 5.08
CA GLY A 228 2.92 -17.56 5.32
C GLY A 228 2.55 -17.41 6.79
N TYR A 229 1.24 -17.39 7.06
CA TYR A 229 0.67 -17.27 8.40
C TYR A 229 0.49 -18.64 9.05
N GLU A 230 0.47 -18.72 10.38
CA GLU A 230 0.28 -20.01 11.06
C GLU A 230 -1.14 -20.56 10.84
N ASN A 231 -2.15 -19.69 10.96
CA ASN A 231 -3.55 -20.04 10.78
C ASN A 231 -4.34 -18.88 10.12
N ILE A 232 -5.64 -19.10 9.89
CA ILE A 232 -6.53 -18.13 9.26
C ILE A 232 -6.74 -16.89 10.14
N ASP A 233 -6.82 -17.04 11.46
CA ASP A 233 -7.07 -15.93 12.39
C ASP A 233 -5.88 -14.96 12.42
N ASP A 234 -4.64 -15.48 12.40
CA ASP A 234 -3.43 -14.67 12.27
C ASP A 234 -3.39 -13.91 10.95
N ALA A 235 -3.76 -14.59 9.85
CA ALA A 235 -3.85 -13.95 8.55
C ALA A 235 -4.89 -12.82 8.56
N LEU A 236 -6.07 -13.05 9.13
CA LEU A 236 -7.14 -12.07 9.27
C LEU A 236 -6.69 -10.85 10.07
N ALA A 237 -6.12 -11.06 11.27
CA ALA A 237 -5.65 -9.98 12.13
C ALA A 237 -4.59 -9.13 11.43
N ASP A 238 -3.63 -9.77 10.75
CA ASP A 238 -2.54 -9.08 10.08
C ASP A 238 -3.01 -8.32 8.82
N ILE A 239 -3.91 -8.93 8.04
CA ILE A 239 -4.55 -8.30 6.88
C ILE A 239 -5.36 -7.08 7.30
N ASN A 240 -6.19 -7.19 8.34
CA ASN A 240 -6.98 -6.08 8.87
C ASN A 240 -6.06 -4.93 9.29
N HIS A 241 -5.03 -5.23 10.08
CA HIS A 241 -4.06 -4.21 10.49
C HIS A 241 -3.33 -3.57 9.30
N TYR A 242 -2.92 -4.38 8.30
CA TYR A 242 -2.27 -3.85 7.11
C TYR A 242 -3.20 -2.94 6.31
N ILE A 243 -4.45 -3.34 6.08
CA ILE A 243 -5.37 -2.60 5.21
C ILE A 243 -5.87 -1.35 5.94
N ASP A 244 -6.44 -1.52 7.12
CA ASP A 244 -7.20 -0.48 7.81
C ASP A 244 -6.28 0.57 8.43
N TYR A 245 -5.17 0.13 9.04
CA TYR A 245 -4.22 1.04 9.66
C TYR A 245 -3.11 1.45 8.68
N TYR A 246 -2.28 0.51 8.24
CA TYR A 246 -1.07 0.90 7.51
C TYR A 246 -1.37 1.42 6.09
N TYR A 247 -2.05 0.66 5.25
CA TYR A 247 -2.28 0.98 3.84
C TYR A 247 -3.18 2.19 3.68
N ASN A 248 -4.32 2.23 4.38
CA ASN A 248 -5.31 3.29 4.23
C ASN A 248 -4.96 4.59 4.98
N CYS A 249 -4.35 4.52 6.17
CA CYS A 249 -4.09 5.71 7.00
C CYS A 249 -2.65 6.22 6.95
N VAL A 250 -1.66 5.37 6.67
CA VAL A 250 -0.23 5.71 6.87
C VAL A 250 0.58 5.69 5.58
N ARG A 251 0.33 4.72 4.70
CA ARG A 251 1.21 4.42 3.57
C ARG A 251 1.12 5.54 2.52
N PRO A 252 2.25 6.14 2.10
CA PRO A 252 2.27 7.15 1.03
C PRO A 252 1.97 6.56 -0.34
N HIS A 253 1.10 7.23 -1.11
CA HIS A 253 0.73 6.80 -2.46
C HIS A 253 1.15 7.81 -3.52
N THR A 254 1.95 7.38 -4.50
CA THR A 254 2.36 8.25 -5.62
C THR A 254 1.17 8.77 -6.42
N ALA A 255 0.11 7.97 -6.56
CA ALA A 255 -1.13 8.38 -7.24
C ALA A 255 -1.85 9.52 -6.49
N ASN A 256 -1.58 9.68 -5.20
CA ASN A 256 -2.19 10.66 -4.32
C ASN A 256 -1.18 11.74 -3.90
N ASN A 257 -0.15 11.99 -4.72
CA ASN A 257 0.90 12.97 -4.45
C ASN A 257 1.63 12.78 -3.10
N GLY A 258 1.76 11.53 -2.64
CA GLY A 258 2.42 11.17 -1.38
C GLY A 258 1.45 11.01 -0.20
N LEU A 259 0.18 11.37 -0.35
CA LEU A 259 -0.80 11.24 0.72
C LEU A 259 -1.29 9.77 0.88
N PRO A 260 -1.60 9.33 2.11
CA PRO A 260 -2.35 8.11 2.34
C PRO A 260 -3.76 8.15 1.72
N PRO A 261 -4.35 7.00 1.38
CA PRO A 261 -5.67 6.94 0.76
C PRO A 261 -6.79 7.69 1.49
N ILE A 262 -6.87 7.58 2.82
CA ILE A 262 -7.92 8.28 3.58
C ILE A 262 -7.72 9.80 3.55
N GLU A 263 -6.48 10.27 3.66
CA GLU A 263 -6.17 11.70 3.60
C GLU A 263 -6.46 12.25 2.20
N ALA A 264 -6.03 11.55 1.15
CA ALA A 264 -6.33 11.93 -0.23
C ALA A 264 -7.84 12.04 -0.50
N GLU A 265 -8.61 11.10 0.06
CA GLU A 265 -10.06 11.12 -0.03
C GLU A 265 -10.68 12.33 0.68
N TYR A 266 -10.20 12.65 1.89
CA TYR A 266 -10.65 13.81 2.65
C TYR A 266 -10.41 15.14 1.90
N HIS A 267 -9.31 15.25 1.15
CA HIS A 267 -9.02 16.41 0.31
C HIS A 267 -9.84 16.47 -0.99
N ALA A 268 -10.34 15.32 -1.46
CA ALA A 268 -11.13 15.24 -2.69
C ALA A 268 -12.62 15.56 -2.48
N VAL A 269 -13.13 15.46 -1.24
CA VAL A 269 -14.50 15.87 -0.90
C VAL A 269 -14.54 17.40 -0.78
N PRO A 270 -15.33 18.12 -1.59
CA PRO A 270 -15.49 19.56 -1.43
C PRO A 270 -15.99 19.89 -0.02
N THR A 271 -15.41 20.92 0.61
CA THR A 271 -15.71 21.36 1.99
C THR A 271 -17.22 21.58 2.27
N THR A 272 -18.05 21.73 1.24
CA THR A 272 -19.49 21.93 1.31
C THR A 272 -20.34 20.70 1.71
N MET A 273 -19.75 19.50 1.87
CA MET A 273 -20.49 18.32 2.38
C MET A 273 -20.15 17.94 3.83
N LYS A 274 -19.44 18.80 4.57
CA LYS A 274 -19.12 18.59 5.99
C LYS A 274 -20.20 19.12 6.94
N VAL A 275 -21.48 18.92 6.65
CA VAL A 275 -22.57 19.07 7.62
C VAL A 275 -23.70 18.11 7.23
N ASN A 276 -23.89 17.07 8.04
CA ASN A 276 -25.16 16.60 8.60
C ASN A 276 -24.88 15.40 9.52
#